data_AF-A0A6I4T450-F1
#
_entry.id   AF-A0A6I4T450-F1
#
_cell.length_a   1.000
_cell.length_b   1.000
_cell.length_c   1.000
_cell.angle_alpha   90.00
_cell.angle_beta   90.00
_cell.angle_gamma   90.00
#
_symmetry.space_group_name_H-M   'P 1'
#
loop_
_entity.id
_entity.type
_entity.pdbx_description
1 polymer ?
#
loop_
_entity_poly.entity_id
_entity_poly.type
_entity_poly.pdbx_seq_one_letter_code
_entity_poly.pdbx_strand_id
1 'polypeptide(L)'
;MTRRADFLAANRGLRIARPGFVLLALPNGGKGKRYGITVTKRIGNAVVRNRMKRRFRELLWDALPDEGLPDHDHVLIGRDGGVERDFARLRKELHYALQGAASGKGDPPRKPRGRKPKSAGKSPQSSPQKAEQDKSGGMNPDQADPDRANTGSGSAA
;
A
#
# COMPACT_ATOMS: atom_id res chain seq x y z
N MET A 1 15.01 -24.59 0.29
CA MET A 1 14.19 -24.62 1.53
C MET A 1 12.73 -24.88 1.15
N THR A 2 12.03 -25.76 1.87
CA THR A 2 10.66 -26.22 1.50
C THR A 2 9.67 -26.29 2.67
N ARG A 3 10.13 -26.54 3.91
CA ARG A 3 9.24 -26.71 5.08
C ARG A 3 8.59 -25.38 5.48
N ARG A 4 7.26 -25.37 5.68
CA ARG A 4 6.49 -24.18 6.09
C ARG A 4 7.03 -23.52 7.37
N ALA A 5 7.52 -24.31 8.32
CA ALA A 5 8.12 -23.82 9.56
C ALA A 5 9.32 -22.87 9.28
N ASP A 6 10.19 -23.21 8.33
CA ASP A 6 11.36 -22.39 7.98
C ASP A 6 10.90 -21.04 7.39
N PHE A 7 9.88 -21.04 6.52
CA PHE A 7 9.29 -19.81 5.97
C PHE A 7 8.60 -18.93 7.03
N LEU A 8 8.05 -19.52 8.09
CA LEU A 8 7.48 -18.77 9.22
C LEU A 8 8.60 -18.18 10.08
N ALA A 9 9.62 -18.97 10.41
CA ALA A 9 10.79 -18.53 11.18
C ALA A 9 11.51 -17.34 10.54
N ALA A 10 11.67 -17.34 9.20
CA ALA A 10 12.33 -16.27 8.45
C ALA A 10 11.74 -14.86 8.71
N ASN A 11 10.46 -14.74 9.10
CA ASN A 11 9.84 -13.44 9.42
C ASN A 11 10.39 -12.81 10.73
N ARG A 12 11.17 -13.55 11.52
CA ARG A 12 11.89 -13.07 12.71
C ARG A 12 13.29 -12.53 12.37
N GLY A 13 13.78 -12.74 11.15
CA GLY A 13 15.10 -12.32 10.71
C GLY A 13 15.17 -10.86 10.24
N LEU A 14 16.35 -10.47 9.74
CA LEU A 14 16.54 -9.22 9.03
C LEU A 14 15.62 -9.16 7.82
N ARG A 15 15.02 -8.00 7.57
CA ARG A 15 13.99 -7.81 6.54
C ARG A 15 14.31 -6.59 5.71
N ILE A 16 14.49 -6.76 4.40
CA ILE A 16 14.81 -5.66 3.48
C ILE A 16 13.79 -5.66 2.33
N ALA A 17 13.04 -4.57 2.24
CA ALA A 17 11.94 -4.37 1.32
C ALA A 17 12.40 -3.53 0.12
N ARG A 18 12.43 -4.12 -1.07
CA ARG A 18 12.69 -3.43 -2.34
C ARG A 18 11.38 -3.27 -3.13
N PRO A 19 11.37 -2.57 -4.28
CA PRO A 19 10.19 -2.50 -5.14
C PRO A 19 9.70 -3.88 -5.62
N GLY A 20 10.59 -4.73 -6.15
CA GLY A 20 10.19 -6.02 -6.72
C GLY A 20 9.87 -7.13 -5.70
N PHE A 21 10.47 -7.07 -4.50
CA PHE A 21 10.40 -8.15 -3.50
C PHE A 21 10.70 -7.67 -2.07
N VAL A 22 10.59 -8.58 -1.11
CA VAL A 22 11.21 -8.46 0.22
C VAL A 22 12.20 -9.61 0.37
N LEU A 23 13.43 -9.31 0.75
CA LEU A 23 14.39 -10.28 1.28
C LEU A 23 14.15 -10.42 2.78
N LEU A 24 14.05 -11.66 3.26
CA LEU A 24 14.27 -12.02 4.66
C LEU A 24 15.58 -12.79 4.76
N ALA A 25 16.39 -12.49 5.77
CA ALA A 25 17.62 -13.20 6.08
C ALA A 25 17.62 -13.56 7.58
N LEU A 26 17.67 -14.85 7.89
CA LEU A 26 17.67 -15.38 9.27
C LEU A 26 18.88 -16.30 9.47
N PRO A 27 19.70 -16.12 10.53
CA PRO A 27 20.72 -17.11 10.91
C PRO A 27 20.09 -18.48 11.14
N ASN A 28 20.57 -19.50 10.44
CA ASN A 28 19.97 -20.84 10.45
C ASN A 28 20.72 -21.86 11.33
N GLY A 29 21.85 -21.46 11.90
CA GLY A 29 22.67 -22.26 12.83
C GLY A 29 23.42 -23.37 12.10
N GLY A 30 24.44 -22.99 11.31
CA GLY A 30 25.41 -23.91 10.70
C GLY A 30 24.89 -24.74 9.53
N LYS A 31 23.83 -24.31 8.82
CA LYS A 31 23.17 -25.10 7.75
C LYS A 31 23.47 -24.55 6.34
N GLY A 32 24.53 -23.76 6.20
CA GLY A 32 24.97 -23.16 4.95
C GLY A 32 24.01 -22.11 4.39
N LYS A 33 24.31 -21.63 3.17
CA LYS A 33 23.46 -20.67 2.44
C LYS A 33 22.20 -21.41 1.94
N ARG A 34 21.06 -21.24 2.61
CA ARG A 34 19.77 -21.83 2.18
C ARG A 34 18.86 -20.76 1.60
N TYR A 35 17.99 -21.12 0.65
CA TYR A 35 17.03 -20.18 0.07
C TYR A 35 15.60 -20.71 -0.11
N GLY A 36 14.64 -19.80 -0.13
CA GLY A 36 13.22 -20.05 -0.39
C GLY A 36 12.55 -18.90 -1.17
N ILE A 37 11.48 -19.20 -1.89
CA ILE A 37 10.74 -18.22 -2.70
C ILE A 37 9.25 -18.30 -2.35
N THR A 38 8.63 -17.16 -2.06
CA THR A 38 7.19 -17.03 -1.78
C THR A 38 6.56 -16.02 -2.75
N VAL A 39 5.53 -16.46 -3.48
CA VAL A 39 4.77 -15.61 -4.41
C VAL A 39 3.28 -15.79 -4.11
N THR A 40 2.64 -14.71 -3.66
CA THR A 40 1.23 -14.74 -3.19
C THR A 40 0.24 -14.80 -4.36
N LYS A 41 -1.03 -15.16 -4.09
CA LYS A 41 -2.11 -15.14 -5.11
C LYS A 41 -2.35 -13.74 -5.70
N ARG A 42 -2.06 -12.68 -4.94
CA ARG A 42 -2.26 -11.27 -5.34
C ARG A 42 -1.49 -10.90 -6.61
N ILE A 43 -0.29 -11.47 -6.79
CA ILE A 43 0.62 -11.18 -7.90
C ILE A 43 0.02 -11.57 -9.28
N GLY A 44 -1.02 -12.41 -9.31
CA GLY A 44 -1.77 -12.75 -10.51
C GLY A 44 -1.95 -14.25 -10.73
N ASN A 45 -2.20 -14.62 -11.99
CA ASN A 45 -2.53 -15.99 -12.39
C ASN A 45 -1.36 -16.99 -12.19
N ALA A 46 -1.60 -18.28 -12.46
CA ALA A 46 -0.58 -19.31 -12.28
C ALA A 46 0.68 -19.08 -13.15
N VAL A 47 0.50 -18.62 -14.40
CA VAL A 47 1.59 -18.36 -15.35
C VAL A 47 2.48 -17.21 -14.87
N VAL A 48 1.89 -16.10 -14.45
CA VAL A 48 2.59 -14.93 -13.88
C VAL A 48 3.40 -15.33 -12.65
N ARG A 49 2.79 -16.04 -11.70
CA ARG A 49 3.47 -16.50 -10.48
C ARG A 49 4.56 -17.53 -10.77
N ASN A 50 4.41 -18.36 -11.81
CA ASN A 50 5.44 -19.30 -12.24
C ASN A 50 6.61 -18.60 -12.95
N ARG A 51 6.35 -17.59 -13.80
CA ARG A 51 7.36 -16.72 -14.42
C ARG A 51 8.19 -16.02 -13.34
N MET A 52 7.54 -15.44 -12.32
CA MET A 52 8.24 -14.79 -11.20
C MET A 52 9.11 -15.78 -10.40
N LYS A 53 8.61 -16.99 -10.10
CA LYS A 53 9.39 -18.02 -9.39
C LYS A 53 10.60 -18.54 -10.19
N ARG A 54 10.55 -18.52 -11.53
CA ARG A 54 11.71 -18.84 -12.40
C ARG A 54 12.77 -17.73 -12.29
N ARG A 55 12.40 -16.48 -12.60
CA ARG A 55 13.27 -15.30 -12.49
C ARG A 55 13.92 -15.16 -11.10
N PHE A 56 13.17 -15.39 -10.03
CA PHE A 56 13.69 -15.32 -8.67
C PHE A 56 14.62 -16.48 -8.30
N ARG A 57 14.48 -17.65 -8.92
CA ARG A 57 15.43 -18.77 -8.75
C ARG A 57 16.72 -18.48 -9.48
N GLU A 58 16.65 -17.96 -10.71
CA GLU A 58 17.81 -17.53 -11.49
C GLU A 58 18.62 -16.48 -10.71
N LEU A 59 17.98 -15.41 -10.22
CA LEU A 59 18.63 -14.38 -9.40
C LEU A 59 19.29 -14.92 -8.12
N LEU A 60 18.66 -15.87 -7.42
CA LEU A 60 19.23 -16.46 -6.21
C LEU A 60 20.36 -17.46 -6.50
N TRP A 61 20.30 -18.18 -7.62
CA TRP A 61 21.35 -19.10 -8.05
C TRP A 61 22.63 -18.35 -8.44
N ASP A 62 22.47 -17.21 -9.10
CA ASP A 62 23.50 -16.30 -9.58
C ASP A 62 24.12 -15.44 -8.47
N ALA A 63 23.34 -14.94 -7.51
CA ALA A 63 23.85 -14.03 -6.46
C ALA A 63 24.28 -14.72 -5.15
N LEU A 64 23.66 -15.84 -4.73
CA LEU A 64 23.96 -16.43 -3.41
C LEU A 64 25.36 -17.05 -3.25
N PRO A 65 26.01 -17.63 -4.27
CA PRO A 65 27.38 -18.16 -4.13
C PRO A 65 28.34 -17.11 -3.58
N ASP A 66 28.33 -15.91 -4.18
CA ASP A 66 29.27 -14.84 -3.86
C ASP A 66 28.72 -13.90 -2.77
N GLU A 67 27.48 -13.41 -2.93
CA GLU A 67 26.91 -12.32 -2.11
C GLU A 67 26.02 -12.82 -0.96
N GLY A 68 25.62 -14.09 -0.96
CA GLY A 68 24.74 -14.65 0.07
C GLY A 68 25.43 -14.77 1.43
N LEU A 69 24.73 -14.47 2.51
CA LEU A 69 25.28 -14.54 3.88
C LEU A 69 25.57 -16.01 4.26
N PRO A 70 26.71 -16.32 4.90
CA PRO A 70 26.99 -17.67 5.41
C PRO A 70 25.96 -18.06 6.48
N ASP A 71 25.57 -19.33 6.50
CA ASP A 71 24.63 -19.91 7.49
C ASP A 71 23.32 -19.13 7.69
N HIS A 72 22.78 -18.59 6.60
CA HIS A 72 21.51 -17.84 6.58
C HIS A 72 20.45 -18.45 5.64
N ASP A 73 19.20 -18.34 6.09
CA ASP A 73 18.00 -18.62 5.30
C ASP A 73 17.55 -17.35 4.56
N HIS A 74 17.70 -17.36 3.23
CA HIS A 74 17.34 -16.26 2.34
C HIS A 74 15.96 -16.48 1.72
N VAL A 75 14.95 -15.73 2.14
CA VAL A 75 13.58 -15.86 1.60
C VAL A 75 13.20 -14.63 0.78
N LEU A 76 12.96 -14.82 -0.52
CA LEU A 76 12.39 -13.78 -1.37
C LEU A 76 10.85 -13.87 -1.39
N ILE A 77 10.19 -12.77 -1.00
CA ILE A 77 8.74 -12.60 -1.07
C ILE A 77 8.41 -11.63 -2.20
N GLY A 78 7.79 -12.12 -3.28
CA GLY A 78 7.42 -11.31 -4.45
C GLY A 78 6.36 -10.26 -4.17
N ARG A 79 6.47 -9.10 -4.84
CA ARG A 79 5.52 -7.98 -4.85
C ARG A 79 5.00 -7.69 -6.25
N ASP A 80 3.86 -7.00 -6.36
CA ASP A 80 3.19 -6.72 -7.64
C ASP A 80 4.17 -6.10 -8.67
N GLY A 81 4.95 -5.09 -8.28
CA GLY A 81 5.98 -4.43 -9.11
C GLY A 81 7.28 -5.22 -9.39
N GLY A 82 7.29 -6.53 -9.17
CA GLY A 82 8.43 -7.43 -9.42
C GLY A 82 8.30 -8.33 -10.64
N VAL A 83 7.11 -8.45 -11.26
CA VAL A 83 6.89 -9.31 -12.43
C VAL A 83 7.40 -8.64 -13.72
N GLU A 84 7.04 -7.37 -13.91
CA GLU A 84 7.29 -6.57 -15.11
C GLU A 84 8.64 -5.83 -15.06
N ARG A 85 9.26 -5.74 -13.88
CA ARG A 85 10.55 -5.09 -13.69
C ARG A 85 11.65 -5.81 -14.47
N ASP A 86 12.54 -5.03 -15.09
CA ASP A 86 13.75 -5.52 -15.77
C ASP A 86 14.60 -6.44 -14.86
N PHE A 87 15.25 -7.43 -15.46
CA PHE A 87 16.06 -8.43 -14.76
C PHE A 87 17.34 -7.83 -14.17
N ALA A 88 18.05 -6.96 -14.91
CA ALA A 88 19.27 -6.33 -14.40
C ALA A 88 18.96 -5.38 -13.22
N ARG A 89 17.82 -4.66 -13.26
CA ARG A 89 17.30 -3.90 -12.12
C ARG A 89 16.97 -4.79 -10.92
N LEU A 90 16.39 -5.99 -11.13
CA LEU A 90 16.14 -6.94 -10.04
C LEU A 90 17.44 -7.52 -9.45
N ARG A 91 18.48 -7.81 -10.26
CA ARG A 91 19.81 -8.22 -9.78
C ARG A 91 20.44 -7.12 -8.93
N LYS A 92 20.42 -5.87 -9.39
CA LYS A 92 20.91 -4.71 -8.61
C LYS A 92 20.11 -4.50 -7.32
N GLU A 93 18.78 -4.66 -7.33
CA GLU A 93 17.95 -4.63 -6.11
C GLU A 93 18.32 -5.75 -5.12
N LEU A 94 18.71 -6.94 -5.61
CA LEU A 94 19.12 -8.07 -4.76
C LEU A 94 20.50 -7.83 -4.13
N HIS A 95 21.46 -7.36 -4.92
CA HIS A 95 22.80 -6.97 -4.46
C HIS A 95 22.74 -5.98 -3.29
N TYR A 96 22.00 -4.87 -3.45
CA TYR A 96 21.82 -3.90 -2.36
C TYR A 96 21.06 -4.48 -1.14
N ALA A 97 20.19 -5.48 -1.34
CA ALA A 97 19.52 -6.16 -0.23
C ALA A 97 20.44 -7.13 0.53
N LEU A 98 21.34 -7.84 -0.18
CA LEU A 98 22.34 -8.71 0.44
C LEU A 98 23.40 -7.90 1.18
N GLN A 99 23.91 -6.81 0.61
CA GLN A 99 24.80 -5.85 1.30
C GLN A 99 24.15 -5.25 2.55
N GLY A 100 22.88 -4.86 2.48
CA GLY A 100 22.12 -4.37 3.63
C GLY A 100 21.97 -5.42 4.74
N ALA A 101 21.73 -6.68 4.37
CA ALA A 101 21.63 -7.79 5.32
C ALA A 101 22.98 -8.11 5.97
N ALA A 102 24.06 -8.17 5.20
CA ALA A 102 25.42 -8.35 5.70
C ALA A 102 25.85 -7.20 6.64
N SER A 103 25.36 -5.98 6.40
CA SER A 103 25.55 -4.81 7.27
C SER A 103 24.68 -4.81 8.54
N GLY A 104 23.83 -5.82 8.75
CA GLY A 104 22.82 -5.85 9.83
C GLY A 104 21.66 -4.85 9.67
N LYS A 105 21.63 -4.08 8.57
CA LYS A 105 20.70 -2.95 8.34
C LYS A 105 19.40 -3.43 7.70
N GLY A 106 18.56 -4.07 8.51
CA GLY A 106 17.17 -4.37 8.13
C GLY A 106 16.30 -3.12 8.03
N ASP A 107 15.42 -3.05 7.02
CA ASP A 107 14.32 -2.09 7.00
C ASP A 107 13.38 -2.41 8.19
N PRO A 108 13.03 -1.43 9.05
CA PRO A 108 12.25 -1.68 10.25
C PRO A 108 10.92 -2.39 9.91
N PRO A 109 10.41 -3.26 10.81
CA PRO A 109 9.11 -3.88 10.61
C PRO A 109 8.07 -2.78 10.43
N ARG A 110 7.23 -2.91 9.39
CA ARG A 110 6.13 -1.95 9.18
C ARG A 110 5.28 -1.96 10.45
N LYS A 111 5.30 -0.84 11.20
CA LYS A 111 4.37 -0.63 12.32
C LYS A 111 2.98 -1.06 11.86
N PRO A 112 2.23 -1.88 12.64
CA PRO A 112 0.88 -2.24 12.28
C PRO A 112 0.11 -0.98 11.93
N ARG A 113 -0.53 -0.93 10.75
CA ARG A 113 -1.42 0.19 10.42
C ARG A 113 -2.50 0.19 11.48
N GLY A 114 -2.42 1.15 12.41
CA GLY A 114 -3.34 1.27 13.54
C GLY A 114 -4.76 1.16 13.00
N ARG A 115 -5.54 0.24 13.58
CA ARG A 115 -6.94 0.02 13.25
C ARG A 115 -7.66 1.34 13.57
N LYS A 116 -7.83 2.22 12.57
CA LYS A 116 -8.55 3.48 12.74
C LYS A 116 -9.85 3.14 13.47
N PRO A 117 -10.14 3.74 14.64
CA PRO A 117 -11.43 3.52 15.28
C PRO A 117 -12.50 3.92 14.28
N LYS A 118 -13.52 3.07 14.11
CA LYS A 118 -14.70 3.48 13.34
C LYS A 118 -15.27 4.69 14.06
N SER A 119 -15.37 5.83 13.36
CA SER A 119 -16.00 7.02 13.90
C SER A 119 -17.46 6.68 14.25
N ALA A 120 -17.77 6.64 15.55
CA ALA A 120 -19.15 6.64 16.01
C ALA A 120 -19.86 7.89 15.47
N GLY A 121 -21.16 7.80 15.22
CA GLY A 121 -21.92 8.87 14.60
C GLY A 121 -21.86 10.16 15.42
N LYS A 122 -21.53 11.28 14.77
CA LYS A 122 -21.64 12.61 15.38
C LYS A 122 -23.06 13.13 15.17
N SER A 123 -23.93 12.91 16.15
CA SER A 123 -25.28 13.50 16.17
C SER A 123 -25.20 15.03 16.06
N PRO A 124 -26.13 15.69 15.34
CA PRO A 124 -26.19 17.14 15.32
C PRO A 124 -26.73 17.65 16.66
N GLN A 125 -25.88 18.29 17.46
CA GLN A 125 -26.32 19.04 18.63
C GLN A 125 -26.77 20.44 18.21
N SER A 126 -28.00 20.79 18.56
CA SER A 126 -28.53 22.14 18.48
C SER A 126 -27.89 23.04 19.55
N SER A 127 -27.83 24.34 19.28
CA SER A 127 -27.51 25.41 20.24
C SER A 127 -28.06 26.74 19.71
N PRO A 128 -28.38 27.72 20.58
CA PRO A 128 -29.61 28.50 20.38
C PRO A 128 -29.42 29.97 19.95
N GLN A 129 -30.59 30.56 19.68
CA GLN A 129 -30.94 31.98 19.52
C GLN A 129 -29.96 33.03 20.08
N LYS A 130 -29.80 34.12 19.32
CA LYS A 130 -29.71 35.47 19.88
C LYS A 130 -30.70 36.40 19.19
N ALA A 131 -31.41 37.16 20.01
CA ALA A 131 -32.22 38.32 19.62
C ALA A 131 -31.26 39.51 19.29
N GLU A 132 -31.60 40.49 18.44
CA GLU A 132 -32.46 41.66 18.74
C GLU A 132 -31.77 42.63 19.74
N GLN A 133 -31.79 43.97 19.63
CA GLN A 133 -32.55 44.97 18.84
C GLN A 133 -31.52 46.05 18.33
N ASP A 134 -31.74 47.27 17.80
CA ASP A 134 -32.86 48.20 17.56
C ASP A 134 -32.40 49.33 16.54
N LYS A 135 -33.31 50.25 16.18
CA LYS A 135 -33.13 51.66 15.72
C LYS A 135 -32.89 52.03 14.24
N SER A 136 -34.03 52.26 13.58
CA SER A 136 -34.46 53.53 12.93
C SER A 136 -33.56 54.23 11.89
N GLY A 137 -34.07 54.72 10.76
CA GLY A 137 -35.47 54.70 10.29
C GLY A 137 -35.70 55.72 9.16
N GLY A 138 -36.85 55.66 8.49
CA GLY A 138 -37.21 56.58 7.40
C GLY A 138 -38.49 56.15 6.69
N MET A 139 -39.59 56.85 6.94
CA MET A 139 -40.90 56.57 6.33
C MET A 139 -41.05 57.40 5.05
N ASN A 140 -41.58 56.82 3.97
CA ASN A 140 -42.91 57.21 3.46
C ASN A 140 -43.39 56.29 2.32
N PRO A 141 -44.72 56.02 2.24
CA PRO A 141 -45.33 55.26 1.16
C PRO A 141 -45.91 56.17 0.07
N ASP A 142 -45.92 55.71 -1.19
CA ASP A 142 -46.90 56.12 -2.19
C ASP A 142 -46.94 55.11 -3.37
N GLN A 143 -47.94 55.26 -4.24
CA GLN A 143 -48.12 54.63 -5.57
C GLN A 143 -48.53 53.15 -5.58
N ALA A 144 -49.83 53.03 -5.27
CA ALA A 144 -50.79 51.96 -5.53
C ALA A 144 -50.64 51.07 -6.80
N ASP A 145 -51.20 49.86 -6.65
CA ASP A 145 -51.87 48.99 -7.63
C ASP A 145 -52.89 49.72 -8.57
N PRO A 146 -53.62 49.01 -9.46
CA PRO A 146 -53.18 48.01 -10.45
C PRO A 146 -53.82 48.24 -11.85
N ASP A 147 -53.20 47.77 -12.94
CA ASP A 147 -53.90 47.05 -14.03
C ASP A 147 -53.01 46.71 -15.24
N ARG A 148 -53.03 45.43 -15.67
CA ARG A 148 -53.52 45.03 -17.00
C ARG A 148 -53.46 43.53 -17.22
N ALA A 149 -54.63 42.92 -17.43
CA ALA A 149 -54.75 41.62 -18.05
C ALA A 149 -54.74 41.73 -19.59
N ASN A 150 -54.05 40.81 -20.27
CA ASN A 150 -54.53 40.15 -21.50
C ASN A 150 -53.69 38.86 -21.71
N THR A 151 -54.15 37.63 -21.47
CA THR A 151 -55.10 36.78 -22.24
C THR A 151 -54.76 36.58 -23.73
N GLY A 152 -54.78 35.29 -24.16
CA GLY A 152 -54.53 34.81 -25.53
C GLY A 152 -53.28 33.91 -25.62
N SER A 153 -53.26 32.59 -25.90
CA SER A 153 -54.09 31.62 -26.65
C SER A 153 -53.65 31.38 -28.11
N GLY A 154 -53.41 30.12 -28.49
CA GLY A 154 -53.00 29.67 -29.83
C GLY A 154 -51.68 28.88 -29.79
N SER A 155 -51.50 27.60 -30.15
CA SER A 155 -52.24 26.58 -30.94
C SER A 155 -51.64 26.32 -32.33
N ALA A 156 -51.34 25.03 -32.59
CA ALA A 156 -50.84 24.45 -33.85
C ALA A 156 -49.45 24.93 -34.33
N ALA A 157 -48.70 24.15 -35.13
CA ALA A 157 -48.96 22.83 -35.70
C ALA A 157 -47.73 21.91 -35.55
#